data_AF-A0A672K6A4-F1
#
_entry.id   AF-A0A672K6A4-F1
#
_cell.length_a   1.000
_cell.length_b   1.000
_cell.length_c   1.000
_cell.angle_alpha   90.00
_cell.angle_beta   90.00
_cell.angle_gamma   90.00
#
_symmetry.space_group_name_H-M   'P 1'
#
loop_
_entity.id
_entity.type
_entity.pdbx_description
1 polymer ?
#
loop_
_entity_poly.entity_id
_entity_poly.type
_entity_poly.pdbx_seq_one_letter_code
_entity_poly.pdbx_strand_id
1 'polypeptide(L)'
;MSDLFRYVLYSLDLYNDSAHYALTKFKKQFLYDEIEAEVNLCFDQFVYKLADQIFAYYKILAGSLLLDKRLRAECKNQGANIPWPSSNRYETLLKQRHVQLLGRSIDLNRLITQRVSSALYKSLELAINRFESEDLTSIMELEGLLDINRMTHKLLSKFLTLDSIDAMFREANHNVSAPYGRITLHVFWELNYDFLPNYCYNGSTNRWVGSAQGLFKKSECGMKRRLKLSLHCQVKMASTFHGLHGEDRHVDDKFIIKVPI
;
A
#
# COMPACT_ATOMS: atom_id res chain seq x y z
N MET A 1 -12.67 -2.52 -20.23
CA MET A 1 -12.83 -3.24 -18.94
C MET A 1 -13.30 -2.31 -17.80
N SER A 2 -13.00 -1.02 -17.82
CA SER A 2 -13.47 -0.02 -16.83
C SER A 2 -14.99 0.18 -16.80
N ASP A 3 -15.70 -0.05 -17.91
CA ASP A 3 -17.16 0.15 -17.96
C ASP A 3 -17.97 -0.97 -17.29
N LEU A 4 -17.41 -2.17 -17.14
CA LEU A 4 -18.11 -3.31 -16.54
C LEU A 4 -18.42 -3.10 -15.05
N PHE A 5 -17.59 -2.34 -14.33
CA PHE A 5 -17.78 -2.07 -12.90
C PHE A 5 -19.04 -1.26 -12.61
N ARG A 6 -19.56 -0.48 -13.57
CA ARG A 6 -20.87 0.19 -13.38
C ARG A 6 -22.03 -0.80 -13.43
N TYR A 7 -21.85 -1.93 -14.13
CA TYR A 7 -22.90 -2.91 -14.33
C TYR A 7 -22.86 -4.08 -13.36
N VAL A 8 -21.82 -4.20 -12.53
CA VAL A 8 -21.67 -5.32 -11.60
C VAL A 8 -22.82 -5.43 -10.59
N LEU A 9 -23.41 -4.30 -10.20
CA LEU A 9 -24.56 -4.29 -9.29
C LEU A 9 -25.84 -4.78 -9.97
N TYR A 10 -26.01 -4.57 -11.29
CA TYR A 10 -27.15 -5.13 -12.02
C TYR A 10 -27.06 -6.66 -12.12
N SER A 11 -25.85 -7.21 -12.23
CA SER A 11 -25.66 -8.66 -12.19
C SER A 11 -26.03 -9.25 -10.83
N LEU A 12 -25.80 -8.52 -9.73
CA LEU A 12 -26.21 -8.94 -8.39
C LEU A 12 -27.73 -8.82 -8.18
N ASP A 13 -28.40 -7.92 -8.90
CA ASP A 13 -29.86 -7.75 -8.82
C ASP A 13 -30.63 -8.98 -9.34
N LEU A 14 -30.00 -9.82 -10.17
CA LEU A 14 -30.58 -11.09 -10.63
C LEU A 14 -30.92 -12.04 -9.48
N TYR A 15 -30.20 -11.94 -8.35
CA TYR A 15 -30.52 -12.69 -7.14
C TYR A 15 -31.81 -12.23 -6.49
N ASN A 16 -32.17 -10.94 -6.59
CA ASN A 16 -33.44 -10.42 -6.09
C ASN A 16 -34.61 -11.02 -6.88
N ASP A 17 -34.50 -11.06 -8.21
CA ASP A 17 -35.51 -11.68 -9.08
C ASP A 17 -35.66 -13.17 -8.78
N SER A 18 -34.54 -13.88 -8.65
CA SER A 18 -34.52 -15.32 -8.36
C SER A 18 -35.14 -15.64 -7.00
N ALA A 19 -34.82 -14.85 -5.97
CA ALA A 19 -35.38 -15.00 -4.64
C ALA A 19 -36.89 -14.69 -4.61
N HIS A 20 -37.31 -13.63 -5.30
CA HIS A 20 -38.73 -13.30 -5.42
C HIS A 20 -39.50 -14.41 -6.15
N TYR A 21 -38.92 -14.99 -7.21
CA TYR A 21 -39.51 -16.10 -7.95
C TYR A 21 -39.62 -17.37 -7.10
N ALA A 22 -38.58 -17.70 -6.32
CA ALA A 22 -38.58 -18.84 -5.41
C ALA A 22 -39.69 -18.76 -4.36
N LEU A 23 -39.89 -17.56 -3.78
CA LEU A 23 -40.92 -17.33 -2.75
C LEU A 23 -42.34 -17.24 -3.33
N THR A 24 -42.55 -16.53 -4.44
CA THR A 24 -43.90 -16.23 -4.95
C THR A 24 -44.44 -17.26 -5.93
N LYS A 25 -43.59 -17.79 -6.83
CA LYS A 25 -43.99 -18.73 -7.89
C LYS A 25 -43.78 -20.17 -7.46
N PHE A 26 -42.57 -20.54 -7.07
CA PHE A 26 -42.26 -21.91 -6.65
C PHE A 26 -42.80 -22.23 -5.25
N LYS A 27 -42.85 -21.23 -4.35
CA LYS A 27 -43.27 -21.39 -2.95
C LYS A 27 -42.47 -22.47 -2.21
N LYS A 28 -41.16 -22.50 -2.44
CA LYS A 28 -40.23 -23.47 -1.82
C LYS A 28 -39.21 -22.72 -0.98
N GLN A 29 -39.18 -23.02 0.32
CA GLN A 29 -38.23 -22.41 1.26
C GLN A 29 -36.79 -22.82 0.98
N PHE A 30 -36.54 -24.12 0.75
CA PHE A 30 -35.18 -24.61 0.49
C PHE A 30 -34.49 -23.92 -0.71
N LEU A 31 -35.25 -23.54 -1.76
CA LEU A 31 -34.69 -22.79 -2.88
C LEU A 31 -34.24 -21.38 -2.47
N TYR A 32 -35.02 -20.72 -1.61
CA TYR A 32 -34.64 -19.42 -1.09
C TYR A 32 -33.42 -19.53 -0.17
N ASP A 33 -33.38 -20.57 0.68
CA ASP A 33 -32.25 -20.81 1.59
C ASP A 33 -30.94 -21.05 0.82
N GLU A 34 -30.99 -21.81 -0.28
CA GLU A 34 -29.85 -22.02 -1.18
C GLU A 34 -29.41 -20.71 -1.86
N ILE A 35 -30.35 -19.91 -2.38
CA ILE A 35 -30.06 -18.61 -2.99
C ILE A 35 -29.42 -17.67 -1.97
N GLU A 36 -29.96 -17.60 -0.75
CA GLU A 36 -29.44 -16.77 0.32
C GLU A 36 -28.00 -17.18 0.70
N ALA A 37 -27.75 -18.47 0.83
CA ALA A 37 -26.41 -19.00 1.13
C ALA A 37 -25.41 -18.65 0.02
N GLU A 38 -25.79 -18.78 -1.25
CA GLU A 38 -24.95 -18.42 -2.39
C GLU A 38 -24.63 -16.92 -2.42
N VAL A 39 -25.66 -16.07 -2.25
CA VAL A 39 -25.51 -14.61 -2.24
C VAL A 39 -24.55 -14.15 -1.15
N ASN A 40 -24.68 -14.69 0.07
CA ASN A 40 -23.79 -14.32 1.16
C ASN A 40 -22.31 -14.61 0.81
N LEU A 41 -22.02 -15.81 0.28
CA LEU A 41 -20.66 -16.19 -0.10
C LEU A 41 -20.13 -15.33 -1.26
N CYS A 42 -20.92 -15.16 -2.32
CA CYS A 42 -20.55 -14.39 -3.49
C CYS A 42 -20.36 -12.90 -3.17
N PHE A 43 -21.22 -12.33 -2.31
CA PHE A 43 -21.14 -10.93 -1.91
C PHE A 43 -19.89 -10.66 -1.08
N ASP A 44 -19.53 -11.53 -0.14
CA ASP A 44 -18.30 -11.41 0.64
C ASP A 44 -17.05 -11.43 -0.26
N GLN A 45 -17.01 -12.35 -1.22
CA GLN A 45 -15.92 -12.43 -2.21
C GLN A 45 -15.89 -11.19 -3.11
N PHE A 46 -17.04 -10.70 -3.54
CA PHE A 46 -17.16 -9.49 -4.35
C PHE A 46 -16.60 -8.28 -3.63
N VAL A 47 -17.03 -8.03 -2.39
CA VAL A 47 -16.54 -6.91 -1.56
C VAL A 47 -15.04 -7.03 -1.34
N TYR A 48 -14.53 -8.22 -1.04
CA TYR A 48 -13.10 -8.46 -0.85
C TYR A 48 -12.29 -8.09 -2.10
N LYS A 49 -12.70 -8.61 -3.28
CA LYS A 49 -12.00 -8.35 -4.54
C LYS A 49 -12.11 -6.90 -4.99
N LEU A 50 -13.28 -6.30 -4.79
CA LEU A 50 -13.52 -4.91 -5.15
C LEU A 50 -12.65 -3.97 -4.29
N ALA A 51 -12.63 -4.17 -2.97
CA ALA A 51 -11.82 -3.34 -2.08
C ALA A 51 -10.31 -3.46 -2.37
N ASP A 52 -9.82 -4.67 -2.64
CA ASP A 52 -8.42 -4.92 -3.00
C ASP A 52 -8.02 -4.21 -4.31
N GLN A 53 -8.87 -4.29 -5.33
CA GLN A 53 -8.65 -3.58 -6.60
C GLN A 53 -8.70 -2.06 -6.46
N ILE A 54 -9.65 -1.53 -5.67
CA ILE A 54 -9.76 -0.09 -5.40
C ILE A 54 -8.50 0.40 -4.70
N PHE A 55 -8.08 -0.29 -3.62
CA PHE A 55 -6.88 0.09 -2.88
C PHE A 55 -5.64 0.04 -3.78
N ALA A 56 -5.46 -1.05 -4.54
CA ALA A 56 -4.36 -1.19 -5.48
C ALA A 56 -4.36 -0.03 -6.50
N TYR A 57 -5.51 0.29 -7.10
CA TYR A 57 -5.64 1.37 -8.07
C TYR A 57 -5.17 2.72 -7.52
N TYR A 58 -5.69 3.13 -6.35
CA TYR A 58 -5.32 4.40 -5.74
C TYR A 58 -3.86 4.42 -5.26
N LYS A 59 -3.30 3.27 -4.87
CA LYS A 59 -1.88 3.13 -4.54
C LYS A 59 -0.98 3.33 -5.77
N ILE A 60 -1.34 2.74 -6.92
CA ILE A 60 -0.62 2.95 -8.19
C ILE A 60 -0.70 4.42 -8.60
N LEU A 61 -1.89 5.01 -8.48
CA LEU A 61 -2.13 6.41 -8.81
C LEU A 61 -1.29 7.35 -7.93
N ALA A 62 -1.26 7.12 -6.62
CA ALA A 62 -0.46 7.89 -5.68
C ALA A 62 1.03 7.86 -6.05
N GLY A 63 1.60 6.68 -6.30
CA GLY A 63 3.01 6.61 -6.68
C GLY A 63 3.27 7.16 -8.09
N SER A 64 2.32 7.06 -9.02
CA SER A 64 2.44 7.69 -10.34
C SER A 64 2.43 9.23 -10.29
N LEU A 65 1.78 9.81 -9.28
CA LEU A 65 1.73 11.26 -9.04
C LEU A 65 3.00 11.77 -8.37
N LEU A 66 3.59 10.99 -7.47
CA LEU A 66 4.84 11.32 -6.77
C LEU A 66 6.09 11.00 -7.58
N LEU A 67 5.99 10.13 -8.59
CA LEU A 67 7.11 9.81 -9.46
C LEU A 67 7.58 11.04 -10.23
N ASP A 68 8.90 11.27 -10.21
CA ASP A 68 9.49 12.39 -10.92
C ASP A 68 9.21 12.35 -12.44
N LYS A 69 8.84 13.51 -12.98
CA LYS A 69 8.46 13.67 -14.39
C LYS A 69 9.67 13.52 -15.30
N ARG A 70 10.85 13.97 -14.86
CA ARG A 70 12.08 13.86 -15.64
C ARG A 70 12.52 12.40 -15.75
N LEU A 71 12.54 11.67 -14.63
CA LEU A 71 12.81 10.23 -14.67
C LEU A 71 11.85 9.50 -15.61
N ARG A 72 10.55 9.79 -15.54
CA ARG A 72 9.56 9.16 -16.43
C ARG A 72 9.86 9.42 -17.92
N ALA A 73 10.39 10.60 -18.26
CA ALA A 73 10.82 10.92 -19.62
C ALA A 73 12.12 10.17 -20.01
N GLU A 74 13.08 10.09 -19.10
CA GLU A 74 14.33 9.35 -19.31
C GLU A 74 14.08 7.84 -19.51
N CYS A 75 13.23 7.21 -18.69
CA CYS A 75 12.82 5.83 -18.89
C CYS A 75 12.12 5.61 -20.24
N LYS A 76 11.27 6.56 -20.67
CA LYS A 76 10.63 6.50 -22.00
C LYS A 76 11.67 6.56 -23.12
N ASN A 77 12.70 7.40 -22.99
CA ASN A 77 13.79 7.50 -23.96
C ASN A 77 14.65 6.23 -24.00
N GLN A 78 14.78 5.53 -22.88
CA GLN A 78 15.46 4.23 -22.76
C GLN A 78 14.58 3.03 -23.16
N GLY A 79 13.36 3.26 -23.66
CA GLY A 79 12.43 2.19 -24.07
C GLY A 79 11.65 1.54 -22.93
N ALA A 80 11.86 1.97 -21.68
CA ALA A 80 11.12 1.52 -20.50
C ALA A 80 9.94 2.46 -20.20
N ASN A 81 8.80 2.27 -20.88
CA ASN A 81 7.62 3.10 -20.64
C ASN A 81 6.94 2.74 -19.31
N ILE A 82 6.81 3.72 -18.40
CA ILE A 82 6.02 3.60 -17.17
C ILE A 82 4.61 4.12 -17.45
N PRO A 83 3.64 3.24 -17.78
CA PRO A 83 2.31 3.68 -18.17
C PRO A 83 1.59 4.37 -17.01
N TRP A 84 0.80 5.38 -17.35
CA TRP A 84 -0.17 5.91 -16.40
C TRP A 84 -1.26 4.88 -16.13
N PRO A 85 -1.75 4.77 -14.88
CA PRO A 85 -2.87 3.90 -14.58
C PRO A 85 -4.08 4.33 -15.43
N SER A 86 -4.75 3.35 -16.04
CA SER A 86 -5.97 3.61 -16.81
C SER A 86 -7.03 4.23 -15.91
N SER A 87 -7.69 5.29 -16.37
CA SER A 87 -8.78 5.90 -15.60
C SER A 87 -9.84 4.86 -15.28
N ASN A 88 -10.15 4.67 -14.00
CA ASN A 88 -11.21 3.78 -13.57
C ASN A 88 -12.27 4.53 -12.78
N ARG A 89 -13.54 4.18 -13.00
CA ARG A 89 -14.69 4.91 -12.44
C ARG A 89 -15.24 4.22 -11.19
N TYR A 90 -14.39 4.04 -10.18
CA TYR A 90 -14.81 3.46 -8.90
C TYR A 90 -15.70 4.38 -8.07
N GLU A 91 -15.77 5.68 -8.40
CA GLU A 91 -16.54 6.67 -7.63
C GLU A 91 -18.01 6.31 -7.45
N THR A 92 -18.65 5.75 -8.48
CA THR A 92 -20.07 5.39 -8.42
C THR A 92 -20.33 4.25 -7.44
N LEU A 93 -19.40 3.30 -7.34
CA LEU A 93 -19.46 2.18 -6.39
C LEU A 93 -19.14 2.66 -4.96
N LEU A 94 -18.14 3.51 -4.82
CA LEU A 94 -17.76 4.10 -3.53
C LEU A 94 -18.87 4.99 -2.95
N LYS A 95 -19.74 5.58 -3.76
CA LYS A 95 -20.87 6.40 -3.28
C LYS A 95 -22.10 5.57 -2.86
N GLN A 96 -22.15 4.26 -3.13
CA GLN A 96 -23.31 3.43 -2.78
C GLN A 96 -23.38 3.19 -1.27
N ARG A 97 -24.44 3.71 -0.64
CA ARG A 97 -24.74 3.51 0.80
C ARG A 97 -25.92 2.58 1.06
N HIS A 98 -26.73 2.31 0.05
CA HIS A 98 -27.94 1.49 0.16
C HIS A 98 -28.09 0.60 -1.07
N VAL A 99 -27.40 -0.54 -1.07
CA VAL A 99 -27.62 -1.57 -2.08
C VAL A 99 -28.70 -2.52 -1.56
N GLN A 100 -29.81 -2.65 -2.29
CA GLN A 100 -30.90 -3.56 -1.92
C GLN A 100 -30.58 -4.96 -2.44
N LEU A 101 -30.45 -5.92 -1.53
CA LEU A 101 -30.14 -7.31 -1.86
C LEU A 101 -30.85 -8.26 -0.90
N LEU A 102 -31.69 -9.15 -1.43
CA LEU A 102 -32.54 -10.09 -0.68
C LEU A 102 -33.36 -9.40 0.43
N GLY A 103 -33.87 -8.20 0.15
CA GLY A 103 -34.64 -7.38 1.11
C GLY A 103 -33.79 -6.68 2.18
N ARG A 104 -32.46 -6.82 2.15
CA ARG A 104 -31.52 -6.12 3.04
C ARG A 104 -31.02 -4.85 2.36
N SER A 105 -30.85 -3.79 3.14
CA SER A 105 -30.12 -2.60 2.71
C SER A 105 -28.67 -2.69 3.17
N ILE A 106 -27.74 -2.85 2.22
CA ILE A 106 -26.32 -3.03 2.49
C ILE A 106 -25.56 -1.73 2.21
N ASP A 107 -24.77 -1.29 3.19
CA ASP A 107 -23.86 -0.16 3.05
C ASP A 107 -22.51 -0.61 2.46
N LEU A 108 -22.41 -0.56 1.13
CA LEU A 108 -21.20 -0.94 0.41
C LEU A 108 -20.01 -0.02 0.72
N ASN A 109 -20.25 1.28 0.90
CA ASN A 109 -19.21 2.24 1.27
C ASN A 109 -18.56 1.86 2.60
N ARG A 110 -19.37 1.52 3.62
CA ARG A 110 -18.86 1.09 4.93
C ARG A 110 -18.02 -0.19 4.83
N LEU A 111 -18.49 -1.18 4.09
CA LEU A 111 -17.77 -2.46 3.92
C LEU A 111 -16.43 -2.27 3.19
N ILE A 112 -16.40 -1.45 2.14
CA ILE A 112 -15.17 -1.10 1.44
C ILE A 112 -14.22 -0.33 2.36
N THR A 113 -14.74 0.63 3.12
CA THR A 113 -13.94 1.45 4.06
C THR A 113 -13.20 0.59 5.07
N GLN A 114 -13.88 -0.39 5.69
CA GLN A 114 -13.25 -1.31 6.64
C GLN A 114 -12.08 -2.09 6.03
N ARG A 115 -12.27 -2.60 4.82
CA ARG A 115 -11.24 -3.37 4.10
C ARG A 115 -10.07 -2.49 3.65
N VAL A 116 -10.37 -1.31 3.11
CA VAL A 116 -9.37 -0.34 2.67
C VAL A 116 -8.55 0.19 3.84
N SER A 117 -9.18 0.46 4.99
CA SER A 117 -8.49 0.86 6.22
C SER A 117 -7.48 -0.21 6.64
N SER A 118 -7.90 -1.47 6.72
CA SER A 118 -7.00 -2.60 7.03
C SER A 118 -5.85 -2.75 6.03
N ALA A 119 -6.13 -2.57 4.73
CA ALA A 119 -5.10 -2.60 3.69
C ALA A 119 -4.08 -1.46 3.82
N LEU A 120 -4.53 -0.26 4.20
CA LEU A 120 -3.65 0.89 4.41
C LEU A 120 -2.78 0.71 5.66
N TYR A 121 -3.34 0.24 6.78
CA TYR A 121 -2.57 -0.16 7.97
C TYR A 121 -1.50 -1.19 7.60
N LYS A 122 -1.89 -2.25 6.89
CA LYS A 122 -0.94 -3.28 6.43
C LYS A 122 0.16 -2.70 5.53
N SER A 123 -0.16 -1.71 4.70
CA SER A 123 0.82 -1.06 3.82
C SER A 123 1.81 -0.17 4.58
N LEU A 124 1.39 0.47 5.67
CA LEU A 124 2.29 1.20 6.59
C LEU A 124 3.18 0.22 7.36
N GLU A 125 2.58 -0.81 7.92
CA GLU A 125 3.24 -1.90 8.64
C GLU A 125 4.34 -2.55 7.78
N LEU A 126 4.04 -2.86 6.51
CA LEU A 126 5.02 -3.42 5.58
C LEU A 126 6.17 -2.47 5.27
N ALA A 127 5.94 -1.15 5.22
CA ALA A 127 7.01 -0.18 4.99
C ALA A 127 7.97 -0.15 6.19
N ILE A 128 7.44 -0.16 7.42
CA ILE A 128 8.25 -0.18 8.64
C ILE A 128 9.01 -1.50 8.79
N ASN A 129 8.34 -2.64 8.58
CA ASN A 129 9.00 -3.96 8.61
C ASN A 129 10.13 -4.07 7.59
N ARG A 130 9.99 -3.42 6.43
CA ARG A 130 11.05 -3.40 5.43
C ARG A 130 12.26 -2.62 5.91
N PHE A 131 12.05 -1.44 6.50
CA PHE A 131 13.13 -0.65 7.11
C PHE A 131 13.86 -1.44 8.20
N GLU A 132 13.13 -2.13 9.09
CA GLU A 132 13.72 -2.98 10.14
C GLU A 132 14.58 -4.14 9.61
N SER A 133 14.38 -4.54 8.35
CA SER A 133 15.14 -5.61 7.71
C SER A 133 16.36 -5.12 6.91
N GLU A 134 16.50 -3.81 6.74
CA GLU A 134 17.54 -3.15 5.94
C GLU A 134 18.42 -2.24 6.83
N ASP A 135 19.50 -1.69 6.26
CA ASP A 135 20.43 -0.81 6.99
C ASP A 135 19.94 0.63 7.07
N LEU A 136 20.67 1.48 7.79
CA LEU A 136 20.29 2.88 8.02
C LEU A 136 20.07 3.68 6.71
N THR A 137 20.72 3.30 5.61
CA THR A 137 20.60 4.02 4.32
C THR A 137 19.20 3.87 3.71
N SER A 138 18.49 2.79 4.04
CA SER A 138 17.13 2.51 3.60
C SER A 138 16.07 3.44 4.18
N ILE A 139 16.44 4.36 5.10
CA ILE A 139 15.51 5.36 5.65
C ILE A 139 14.90 6.27 4.56
N MET A 140 15.66 6.53 3.49
CA MET A 140 15.17 7.30 2.34
C MET A 140 14.07 6.55 1.59
N GLU A 141 14.22 5.22 1.44
CA GLU A 141 13.18 4.39 0.83
C GLU A 141 11.93 4.33 1.73
N LEU A 142 12.11 4.24 3.06
CA LEU A 142 11.01 4.32 4.01
C LEU A 142 10.23 5.63 3.86
N GLU A 143 10.92 6.77 3.82
CA GLU A 143 10.29 8.09 3.65
C GLU A 143 9.44 8.14 2.36
N GLY A 144 10.03 7.72 1.24
CA GLY A 144 9.31 7.65 -0.04
C GLY A 144 8.08 6.72 0.02
N LEU A 145 8.18 5.57 0.67
CA LEU A 145 7.04 4.64 0.85
C LEU A 145 5.95 5.24 1.74
N LEU A 146 6.32 5.96 2.81
CA LEU A 146 5.39 6.66 3.69
C LEU A 146 4.66 7.78 2.94
N ASP A 147 5.35 8.53 2.09
CA ASP A 147 4.74 9.58 1.26
C ASP A 147 3.73 9.02 0.27
N ILE A 148 4.04 7.87 -0.37
CA ILE A 148 3.07 7.18 -1.21
C ILE A 148 1.86 6.74 -0.37
N ASN A 149 2.05 6.25 0.85
CA ASN A 149 0.95 5.91 1.76
C ASN A 149 0.11 7.13 2.13
N ARG A 150 0.72 8.27 2.46
CA ARG A 150 0.03 9.54 2.76
C ARG A 150 -0.78 10.03 1.56
N MET A 151 -0.20 9.97 0.36
CA MET A 151 -0.91 10.34 -0.87
C MET A 151 -2.08 9.38 -1.17
N THR A 152 -1.89 8.07 -0.96
CA THR A 152 -2.95 7.06 -1.12
C THR A 152 -4.12 7.34 -0.18
N HIS A 153 -3.83 7.61 1.10
CA HIS A 153 -4.83 8.01 2.10
C HIS A 153 -5.57 9.28 1.66
N LYS A 154 -4.86 10.31 1.20
CA LYS A 154 -5.45 11.58 0.73
C LYS A 154 -6.40 11.37 -0.47
N LEU A 155 -6.07 10.47 -1.40
CA LEU A 155 -6.93 10.16 -2.53
C LEU A 155 -8.19 9.39 -2.12
N LEU A 156 -8.05 8.39 -1.23
CA LEU A 156 -9.14 7.57 -0.74
C LEU A 156 -10.09 8.33 0.19
N SER A 157 -9.55 9.24 1.01
CA SER A 157 -10.32 10.05 1.97
C SER A 157 -11.33 11.01 1.31
N LYS A 158 -11.25 11.20 -0.01
CA LYS A 158 -12.25 11.95 -0.78
C LYS A 158 -13.60 11.21 -0.86
N PHE A 159 -13.57 9.89 -0.74
CA PHE A 159 -14.75 9.02 -0.94
C PHE A 159 -15.08 8.18 0.30
N LEU A 160 -14.08 7.89 1.13
CA LEU A 160 -14.17 7.03 2.31
C LEU A 160 -13.84 7.81 3.57
N THR A 161 -14.51 7.50 4.68
CA THR A 161 -14.19 8.06 5.99
C THR A 161 -13.15 7.18 6.67
N LEU A 162 -11.87 7.56 6.54
CA LEU A 162 -10.73 6.84 7.14
C LEU A 162 -10.24 7.57 8.39
N ASP A 163 -9.59 6.83 9.29
CA ASP A 163 -8.86 7.41 10.42
C ASP A 163 -7.76 8.35 9.93
N SER A 164 -7.33 9.28 10.77
CA SER A 164 -6.24 10.19 10.42
C SER A 164 -4.96 9.41 10.10
N ILE A 165 -4.26 9.79 9.04
CA ILE A 165 -3.03 9.10 8.62
C ILE A 165 -1.96 9.08 9.71
N ASP A 166 -1.91 10.11 10.56
CA ASP A 166 -0.94 10.19 11.65
C ASP A 166 -1.30 9.23 12.79
N ALA A 167 -2.59 9.03 13.10
CA ALA A 167 -3.01 7.99 14.04
C ALA A 167 -2.66 6.60 13.49
N MET A 168 -2.97 6.34 12.22
CA MET A 168 -2.66 5.06 11.57
C MET A 168 -1.15 4.77 11.58
N PHE A 169 -0.34 5.79 11.31
CA PHE A 169 1.11 5.69 11.32
C PHE A 169 1.67 5.47 12.72
N ARG A 170 1.17 6.20 13.73
CA ARG A 170 1.61 6.01 15.13
C ARG A 170 1.30 4.61 15.61
N GLU A 171 0.14 4.06 15.26
CA GLU A 171 -0.22 2.68 15.59
C GLU A 171 0.73 1.69 14.92
N ALA A 172 0.95 1.78 13.60
CA ALA A 172 1.89 0.90 12.88
C ALA A 172 3.34 1.02 13.40
N ASN A 173 3.75 2.22 13.83
CA ASN A 173 5.06 2.47 14.42
C ASN A 173 5.15 2.08 15.91
N HIS A 174 4.09 1.49 16.49
CA HIS A 174 3.96 1.20 17.92
C HIS A 174 4.25 2.41 18.83
N ASN A 175 3.96 3.63 18.34
CA ASN A 175 4.24 4.91 18.99
C ASN A 175 2.95 5.57 19.53
N VAL A 176 2.03 4.74 20.04
CA VAL A 176 0.78 5.19 20.69
C VAL A 176 0.93 5.14 22.21
N SER A 177 1.34 3.99 22.73
CA SER A 177 1.53 3.75 24.17
C SER A 177 2.99 3.79 24.61
N ALA A 178 3.92 3.78 23.65
CA ALA A 178 5.35 3.84 23.90
C ALA A 178 5.93 5.22 23.52
N PRO A 179 6.97 5.71 24.22
CA PRO A 179 7.60 6.99 23.93
C PRO A 179 8.47 6.98 22.67
N TYR A 180 8.95 5.81 22.26
CA TYR A 180 9.77 5.61 21.07
C TYR A 180 9.14 4.56 20.16
N GLY A 181 8.93 4.94 18.90
CA GLY A 181 8.43 4.04 17.88
C GLY A 181 9.51 3.12 17.33
N ARG A 182 9.06 2.11 16.59
CA ARG A 182 9.88 1.11 15.90
C ARG A 182 10.97 1.72 15.04
N ILE A 183 10.65 2.76 14.26
CA ILE A 183 11.62 3.46 13.40
C ILE A 183 12.76 4.05 14.24
N THR A 184 12.45 4.73 15.35
CA THR A 184 13.46 5.34 16.23
C THR A 184 14.36 4.29 16.85
N LEU A 185 13.78 3.16 17.29
CA LEU A 185 14.53 2.05 17.85
C LEU A 185 15.46 1.40 16.81
N HIS A 186 14.98 1.21 15.58
CA HIS A 186 15.80 0.65 14.50
C HIS A 186 16.93 1.59 14.08
N VAL A 187 16.68 2.90 14.00
CA VAL A 187 17.73 3.89 13.75
C VAL A 187 18.82 3.80 14.82
N PHE A 188 18.43 3.73 16.10
CA PHE A 188 19.40 3.58 17.19
C PHE A 188 20.17 2.25 17.10
N TRP A 189 19.49 1.15 16.75
CA TRP A 189 20.12 -0.15 16.55
C TRP A 189 21.18 -0.09 15.44
N GLU A 190 20.82 0.38 14.26
CA GLU A 190 21.74 0.48 13.12
C GLU A 190 22.88 1.47 13.37
N LEU A 191 22.63 2.55 14.12
CA LEU A 191 23.70 3.47 14.52
C LEU A 191 24.78 2.78 15.35
N ASN A 192 24.38 1.98 16.35
CA ASN A 192 25.32 1.31 17.25
C ASN A 192 26.01 0.12 16.59
N TYR A 193 25.31 -0.66 15.78
CA TYR A 193 25.80 -1.95 15.28
C TYR A 193 26.37 -1.91 13.85
N ASP A 194 26.01 -0.91 13.03
CA ASP A 194 26.52 -0.79 11.66
C ASP A 194 27.21 0.56 11.40
N PHE A 195 26.52 1.68 11.66
CA PHE A 195 27.00 3.00 11.24
C PHE A 195 28.33 3.40 11.91
N LEU A 196 28.35 3.44 13.25
CA LEU A 196 29.55 3.84 14.01
C LEU A 196 30.78 2.95 13.73
N PRO A 197 30.67 1.60 13.68
CA PRO A 197 31.84 0.76 13.42
C PRO A 197 32.28 0.71 11.95
N ASN A 198 31.36 0.90 10.98
CA ASN A 198 31.64 0.60 9.57
C ASN A 198 31.66 1.82 8.65
N TYR A 199 31.36 3.04 9.10
CA TYR A 199 31.35 4.22 8.25
C TYR A 199 32.46 5.23 8.60
N CYS A 200 33.07 5.80 7.56
CA CYS A 200 34.10 6.84 7.66
C CYS A 200 33.55 8.18 7.16
N TYR A 201 33.79 9.25 7.92
CA TYR A 201 33.39 10.59 7.54
C TYR A 201 34.44 11.27 6.64
N ASN A 202 33.98 11.77 5.50
CA ASN A 202 34.76 12.62 4.60
C ASN A 202 34.37 14.10 4.82
N GLY A 203 35.26 14.85 5.48
CA GLY A 203 35.05 16.27 5.78
C GLY A 203 35.01 17.19 4.56
N SER A 204 35.54 16.76 3.42
CA SER A 204 35.52 17.56 2.19
C SER A 204 34.18 17.49 1.46
N THR A 205 33.51 16.34 1.52
CA THR A 205 32.21 16.11 0.85
C THR A 205 31.02 16.15 1.79
N ASN A 206 31.25 16.20 3.12
CA ASN A 206 30.25 16.07 4.17
C ASN A 206 29.44 14.77 4.05
N ARG A 207 30.13 13.65 3.83
CA ARG A 207 29.51 12.34 3.63
C ARG A 207 30.16 11.24 4.43
N TRP A 208 29.35 10.25 4.73
CA TRP A 208 29.77 9.00 5.32
C TRP A 208 29.88 7.94 4.23
N VAL A 209 30.97 7.19 4.22
CA VAL A 209 31.21 6.12 3.24
C VAL A 209 31.56 4.85 4.00
N GLY A 210 31.05 3.70 3.54
CA GLY A 210 31.37 2.41 4.11
C GLY A 210 32.87 2.11 4.03
N SER A 211 33.44 1.61 5.12
CA SER A 211 34.83 1.18 5.19
C SER A 211 35.06 -0.03 4.26
N ALA A 212 36.13 0.01 3.47
CA ALA A 212 36.49 -1.03 2.49
C ALA A 212 36.82 -2.39 3.14
N GLN A 213 37.15 -2.38 4.43
CA GLN A 213 37.31 -3.58 5.24
C GLN A 213 36.17 -3.55 6.26
N GLY A 214 35.26 -4.53 6.19
CA GLY A 214 34.26 -4.73 7.24
C GLY A 214 34.98 -5.07 8.54
N LEU A 215 35.40 -4.05 9.29
CA LEU A 215 36.17 -4.17 10.51
C LEU A 215 35.36 -4.91 11.59
N PHE A 216 34.03 -4.85 11.50
CA PHE A 216 33.10 -5.58 12.33
C PHE A 216 32.10 -6.37 11.47
N LYS A 217 31.86 -7.64 11.84
CA LYS A 217 30.83 -8.46 11.19
C LYS A 217 29.45 -7.88 11.50
N LYS A 218 28.67 -7.59 10.46
CA LYS A 218 27.23 -7.28 10.60
C LYS A 218 26.58 -8.38 11.44
N SER A 219 26.01 -8.02 12.58
CA SER A 219 25.11 -8.93 13.30
C SER A 219 23.97 -9.28 12.35
N GLU A 220 23.71 -10.57 12.13
CA GLU A 220 22.58 -10.98 11.31
C GLU A 220 21.29 -10.43 11.92
N CYS A 221 20.64 -9.45 11.27
CA CYS A 221 19.30 -9.03 11.65
C CYS A 221 18.38 -10.26 11.52
N GLY A 222 17.90 -10.78 12.66
CA GLY A 222 17.21 -12.06 12.82
C GLY A 222 15.83 -12.16 12.16
N MET A 223 15.43 -11.22 11.31
CA MET A 223 14.11 -11.17 10.66
C MET A 223 14.20 -11.11 9.13
N LYS A 224 15.01 -12.00 8.51
CA LYS A 224 14.89 -12.31 7.08
C LYS A 224 13.65 -13.17 6.78
N ARG A 225 12.45 -12.71 7.13
CA ARG A 225 11.24 -13.18 6.45
C ARG A 225 11.15 -12.39 5.16
N ARG A 226 11.60 -13.00 4.06
CA ARG A 226 11.22 -12.58 2.69
C ARG A 226 9.70 -12.67 2.61
N LEU A 227 9.00 -11.62 3.03
CA LEU A 227 7.58 -11.48 2.80
C LEU A 227 7.42 -11.48 1.28
N LYS A 228 6.80 -12.54 0.74
CA LYS A 228 6.28 -12.53 -0.63
C LYS A 228 5.45 -11.25 -0.73
N LEU A 229 5.95 -10.25 -1.47
CA LEU A 229 5.23 -9.02 -1.76
C LEU A 229 3.97 -9.38 -2.56
N SER A 230 2.90 -9.76 -1.86
CA SER A 230 1.55 -9.74 -2.39
C SER A 230 1.05 -8.30 -2.33
N LEU A 231 1.70 -7.49 -3.16
CA LEU A 231 1.31 -6.16 -3.62
C LEU A 231 2.23 -5.91 -4.81
N HIS A 232 1.85 -6.46 -5.96
CA HIS A 232 2.58 -6.39 -7.22
C HIS A 232 2.96 -4.94 -7.62
N CYS A 233 2.32 -3.94 -7.01
CA CYS A 233 2.62 -2.52 -7.19
C CYS A 233 3.79 -2.00 -6.34
N GLN A 234 4.00 -2.52 -5.11
CA GLN A 234 5.15 -2.12 -4.28
C GLN A 234 6.45 -2.54 -4.95
N VAL A 235 6.53 -3.73 -5.56
CA VAL A 235 7.76 -4.22 -6.21
C VAL A 235 8.15 -3.37 -7.43
N LYS A 236 7.20 -2.97 -8.28
CA LYS A 236 7.50 -2.24 -9.53
C LYS A 236 7.86 -0.77 -9.30
N MET A 237 7.20 -0.10 -8.36
CA MET A 237 7.60 1.26 -7.98
C MET A 237 8.82 1.25 -7.07
N ALA A 238 8.96 0.28 -6.16
CA ALA A 238 10.20 0.10 -5.42
C ALA A 238 11.36 -0.17 -6.38
N SER A 239 11.23 -0.94 -7.47
CA SER A 239 12.34 -1.07 -8.45
C SER A 239 12.68 0.22 -9.19
N THR A 240 11.72 1.13 -9.39
CA THR A 240 11.96 2.45 -9.97
C THR A 240 12.58 3.41 -8.95
N PHE A 241 12.15 3.36 -7.68
CA PHE A 241 12.76 4.09 -6.57
C PHE A 241 14.14 3.53 -6.20
N HIS A 242 14.34 2.22 -6.28
CA HIS A 242 15.62 1.54 -6.10
C HIS A 242 16.53 1.71 -7.33
N GLY A 243 16.01 2.22 -8.45
CA GLY A 243 16.78 2.74 -9.58
C GLY A 243 17.17 4.21 -9.38
N LEU A 244 16.25 5.05 -8.90
CA LEU A 244 16.53 6.43 -8.46
C LEU A 244 17.55 6.50 -7.32
N HIS A 245 17.45 5.58 -6.35
CA HIS A 245 18.40 5.38 -5.25
C HIS A 245 19.46 4.32 -5.58
N GLY A 246 19.38 3.70 -6.76
CA GLY A 246 20.34 2.71 -7.26
C GLY A 246 21.40 3.32 -8.17
N GLU A 247 21.12 4.46 -8.79
CA GLU A 247 22.14 5.31 -9.41
C GLU A 247 23.17 5.82 -8.37
N ASP A 248 22.81 5.86 -7.09
CA ASP A 248 23.74 6.09 -5.96
C ASP A 248 24.81 4.98 -5.80
N ARG A 249 24.66 3.85 -6.51
CA ARG A 249 25.65 2.76 -6.50
C ARG A 249 26.55 2.72 -7.74
N HIS A 250 26.32 3.54 -8.78
CA HIS A 250 27.17 3.44 -9.98
C HIS A 250 27.42 4.70 -10.81
N VAL A 251 26.94 5.89 -10.43
CA VAL A 251 27.37 7.14 -11.08
C VAL A 251 27.73 8.17 -10.01
N ASP A 252 29.02 8.44 -9.90
CA ASP A 252 29.65 9.56 -9.19
C ASP A 252 29.11 9.92 -7.80
N ASP A 253 29.79 9.42 -6.75
CA ASP A 253 30.11 10.11 -5.49
C ASP A 253 29.23 11.32 -5.14
N LYS A 254 27.90 11.20 -4.97
CA LYS A 254 27.08 12.39 -4.72
C LYS A 254 25.79 12.42 -3.87
N PHE A 255 25.67 11.74 -2.71
CA PHE A 255 24.56 12.08 -1.76
C PHE A 255 24.88 12.40 -0.28
N ILE A 256 24.21 13.46 0.16
CA ILE A 256 24.48 14.37 1.28
C ILE A 256 23.63 13.97 2.48
N ILE A 257 24.26 13.70 3.63
CA ILE A 257 23.59 13.68 4.93
C ILE A 257 23.87 15.05 5.57
N LYS A 258 22.96 16.01 5.39
CA LYS A 258 22.98 17.23 6.21
C LYS A 258 22.27 16.92 7.52
N VAL A 259 23.06 16.69 8.57
CA VAL A 259 22.57 16.73 9.94
C VAL A 259 22.34 18.21 10.29
N PRO A 260 21.11 18.65 10.62
CA PRO A 260 20.91 19.99 11.16
C PRO A 260 21.57 20.07 12.55
N ILE A 261 22.43 21.07 12.73
CA ILE A 261 22.94 21.51 14.04
C ILE A 261 21.88 22.40 14.68
#